data_AF-A0A925ZIS7-F1
#
_entry.id   AF-A0A925ZIS7-F1
#
_cell.length_a   1.000
_cell.length_b   1.000
_cell.length_c   1.000
_cell.angle_alpha   90.00
_cell.angle_beta   90.00
_cell.angle_gamma   90.00
#
_symmetry.space_group_name_H-M   'P 1'
#
loop_
_entity.id
_entity.type
_entity.pdbx_description
1 polymer ?
#
loop_
_entity_poly.entity_id
_entity_poly.type
_entity_poly.pdbx_seq_one_letter_code
_entity_poly.pdbx_strand_id
1 'polypeptide(L)'
;MNRSDTAPVSLGIVPGLHRFRPLIAAVTLTCAALFAGPAQAADDIGAAGRLVKITFNGAGSDDAATHHGSVLVRHGSKNELYTWGGTACPASKLTDVQIGALESAFHNRTRTLITPRYKPGDVKDTRCLVGFELSGG
;
A
#
# COMPACT_ATOMS: atom_id res chain seq x y z
N MET A 1 54.43 31.05 36.65
CA MET A 1 54.59 29.58 36.63
C MET A 1 55.81 29.24 35.79
N ASN A 2 56.74 28.47 36.36
CA ASN A 2 58.09 28.22 35.87
C ASN A 2 58.16 27.18 34.73
N ARG A 3 59.09 27.45 33.81
CA ARG A 3 59.71 26.52 32.84
C ARG A 3 60.60 25.51 33.56
N SER A 4 60.58 24.27 33.07
CA SER A 4 61.63 23.23 33.15
C SER A 4 61.33 22.23 32.02
N ASP A 5 62.23 22.11 31.03
CA ASP A 5 63.28 21.08 30.90
C ASP A 5 62.73 19.78 30.27
N THR A 6 63.12 19.38 29.05
CA THR A 6 64.38 18.73 28.64
C THR A 6 64.14 17.24 28.37
N ALA A 7 64.32 16.81 27.11
CA ALA A 7 65.13 15.65 26.69
C ALA A 7 64.72 15.07 25.31
N PRO A 8 65.66 14.38 24.61
CA PRO A 8 65.64 14.08 23.18
C PRO A 8 65.52 12.56 22.89
N VAL A 9 65.86 12.18 21.64
CA VAL A 9 66.20 10.82 21.14
C VAL A 9 64.99 10.03 20.57
N SER A 10 64.77 10.01 19.25
CA SER A 10 65.49 9.30 18.15
C SER A 10 65.02 7.85 17.99
N LEU A 11 64.55 7.53 16.78
CA LEU A 11 64.61 6.25 16.04
C LEU A 11 63.53 6.35 14.95
N GLY A 12 63.76 6.20 13.66
CA GLY A 12 64.93 5.94 12.84
C GLY A 12 64.39 5.96 11.40
N ILE A 13 65.10 6.62 10.51
CA ILE A 13 64.81 6.63 9.08
C ILE A 13 65.16 5.25 8.53
N VAL A 14 64.21 4.56 7.88
CA VAL A 14 64.53 3.52 6.91
C VAL A 14 64.10 4.03 5.53
N PRO A 15 65.03 4.29 4.61
CA PRO A 15 64.71 4.67 3.24
C PRO A 15 64.52 3.38 2.44
N GLY A 16 63.28 3.12 2.02
CA GLY A 16 62.93 1.95 1.21
C GLY A 16 62.07 2.35 0.03
N LEU A 17 62.59 3.25 -0.82
CA LEU A 17 61.93 3.70 -2.04
C LEU A 17 62.06 2.62 -3.13
N HIS A 18 61.28 1.54 -3.05
CA HIS A 18 61.08 0.65 -4.19
C HIS A 18 59.74 0.93 -4.86
N ARG A 19 59.86 1.62 -6.00
CA ARG A 19 58.82 1.81 -7.01
C ARG A 19 58.19 0.46 -7.39
N PHE A 20 56.96 0.22 -6.95
CA PHE A 20 56.02 -0.65 -7.67
C PHE A 20 54.59 -0.10 -7.45
N ARG A 21 54.12 0.71 -8.41
CA ARG A 21 52.69 0.77 -8.77
C ARG A 21 52.53 -0.25 -9.90
N PRO A 22 51.51 -1.12 -9.91
CA PRO A 22 50.12 -0.65 -9.93
C PRO A 22 49.09 -1.58 -9.26
N LEU A 23 47.85 -1.08 -9.17
CA LEU A 23 46.59 -1.84 -9.13
C LEU A 23 46.38 -2.82 -7.97
N ILE A 24 45.44 -2.50 -7.07
CA ILE A 24 44.24 -3.31 -6.78
C ILE A 24 43.30 -2.40 -5.96
N ALA A 25 42.18 -2.06 -6.58
CA ALA A 25 41.01 -1.51 -5.92
C ALA A 25 40.13 -2.67 -5.42
N ALA A 26 39.64 -2.60 -4.18
CA ALA A 26 38.45 -3.30 -3.67
C ALA A 26 38.24 -2.77 -2.23
N VAL A 27 37.41 -1.75 -1.96
CA VAL A 27 35.93 -1.77 -1.96
C VAL A 27 35.37 -3.07 -1.39
N THR A 28 35.23 -3.14 -0.07
CA THR A 28 34.28 -4.03 0.59
C THR A 28 33.16 -3.18 1.18
N LEU A 29 32.27 -2.72 0.30
CA LEU A 29 30.98 -2.15 0.69
C LEU A 29 30.06 -3.34 0.98
N THR A 30 29.98 -3.75 2.24
CA THR A 30 29.19 -4.92 2.63
C THR A 30 27.72 -4.67 2.32
N CYS A 31 27.19 -5.55 1.47
CA CYS A 31 25.85 -5.53 0.90
C CYS A 31 24.77 -5.58 2.00
N ALA A 32 24.19 -4.43 2.35
CA ALA A 32 22.98 -4.32 3.16
C ALA A 32 21.81 -3.90 2.27
N ALA A 33 21.50 -4.74 1.28
CA ALA A 33 20.27 -4.64 0.52
C ALA A 33 19.68 -6.03 0.41
N LEU A 34 18.37 -6.10 0.12
CA LEU A 34 17.59 -7.31 -0.20
C LEU A 34 16.72 -7.89 0.93
N PHE A 35 16.01 -7.04 1.68
CA PHE A 35 14.66 -7.38 2.14
C PHE A 35 13.73 -6.16 2.06
N ALA A 36 13.67 -5.52 0.88
CA ALA A 36 12.51 -4.70 0.54
C ALA A 36 11.41 -5.66 0.06
N GLY A 37 10.63 -6.20 1.00
CA GLY A 37 9.38 -6.89 0.65
C GLY A 37 8.45 -5.93 -0.10
N PRO A 38 7.48 -6.43 -0.90
CA PRO A 38 6.53 -5.57 -1.58
C PRO A 38 5.82 -4.73 -0.53
N ALA A 39 5.88 -3.41 -0.66
CA ALA A 39 5.10 -2.50 0.16
C ALA A 39 3.63 -2.86 -0.04
N GLN A 40 3.03 -3.51 0.96
CA GLN A 40 1.59 -3.67 1.02
C GLN A 40 1.03 -2.27 1.16
N ALA A 41 0.53 -1.69 0.06
CA ALA A 41 -0.20 -0.44 0.14
C ALA A 41 -1.34 -0.65 1.14
N ALA A 42 -1.38 0.20 2.17
CA ALA A 42 -2.46 0.19 3.13
C ALA A 42 -3.79 0.44 2.41
N ASP A 43 -4.87 -0.15 2.89
CA ASP A 43 -6.20 0.12 2.36
C ASP A 43 -6.59 1.56 2.70
N ASP A 44 -7.11 2.28 1.71
CA ASP A 44 -7.71 3.58 1.92
C ASP A 44 -9.09 3.43 2.58
N ILE A 45 -9.46 4.44 3.37
CA ILE A 45 -10.75 4.49 4.05
C ILE A 45 -11.65 5.48 3.31
N GLY A 46 -12.75 4.97 2.77
CA GLY A 46 -13.81 5.78 2.17
C GLY A 46 -14.62 6.53 3.22
N ALA A 47 -15.36 7.55 2.80
CA ALA A 47 -16.24 8.28 3.71
C ALA A 47 -17.42 7.40 4.14
N ALA A 48 -17.78 7.47 5.43
CA ALA A 48 -18.97 6.81 5.95
C ALA A 48 -20.23 7.39 5.29
N GLY A 49 -21.10 6.53 4.78
CA GLY A 49 -22.28 6.98 4.04
C GLY A 49 -23.39 5.94 3.96
N ARG A 50 -24.44 6.27 3.22
CA ARG A 50 -25.56 5.34 2.98
C ARG A 50 -25.35 4.63 1.65
N LEU A 51 -25.58 3.31 1.63
CA LEU A 51 -25.70 2.59 0.36
C LEU A 51 -26.93 3.09 -0.39
N VAL A 52 -26.73 3.58 -1.61
CA VAL A 52 -27.81 4.05 -2.49
C VAL A 52 -28.05 3.11 -3.67
N LYS A 53 -27.06 2.30 -4.04
CA LYS A 53 -27.19 1.27 -5.08
C LYS A 53 -26.23 0.12 -4.82
N ILE A 54 -26.68 -1.11 -5.06
CA ILE A 54 -25.83 -2.28 -5.25
C ILE A 54 -26.09 -2.80 -6.66
N THR A 55 -25.03 -3.18 -7.37
CA THR A 55 -25.09 -3.80 -8.69
C THR A 55 -24.30 -5.10 -8.66
N PHE A 56 -24.90 -6.16 -9.16
CA PHE A 56 -24.29 -7.47 -9.34
C PHE A 56 -24.28 -7.80 -10.84
N ASN A 57 -23.10 -8.06 -11.38
CA ASN A 57 -22.93 -8.43 -12.77
C ASN A 57 -22.79 -9.95 -12.83
N GLY A 58 -23.85 -10.63 -13.28
CA GLY A 58 -23.83 -12.07 -13.54
C GLY A 58 -23.00 -12.41 -14.78
N ALA A 59 -22.64 -13.68 -14.96
CA ALA A 59 -21.73 -14.12 -16.02
C ALA A 59 -22.14 -13.76 -17.46
N GLY A 60 -23.42 -13.46 -17.71
CA GLY A 60 -23.92 -13.02 -19.02
C GLY A 60 -23.90 -11.50 -19.24
N SER A 61 -23.41 -10.70 -18.29
CA SER A 61 -23.27 -9.25 -18.44
C SER A 61 -21.96 -8.89 -19.12
N ASP A 62 -21.99 -7.94 -20.05
CA ASP A 62 -20.81 -7.39 -20.72
C ASP A 62 -19.80 -6.82 -19.69
N ASP A 63 -20.29 -6.32 -18.56
CA ASP A 63 -19.48 -5.73 -17.51
C ASP A 63 -18.87 -6.76 -16.55
N ALA A 64 -19.35 -8.02 -16.55
CA ALA A 64 -18.94 -9.04 -15.58
C ALA A 64 -17.45 -9.40 -15.68
N ALA A 65 -16.87 -9.31 -16.89
CA ALA A 65 -15.43 -9.50 -17.07
C ALA A 65 -14.61 -8.37 -16.42
N THR A 66 -15.13 -7.15 -16.45
CA THR A 66 -14.46 -5.95 -15.94
C THR A 66 -14.59 -5.84 -14.42
N HIS A 67 -15.79 -6.09 -13.88
CA HIS A 67 -16.05 -6.13 -12.45
C HIS A 67 -17.28 -7.00 -12.15
N HIS A 68 -17.25 -7.75 -11.06
CA HIS A 68 -18.35 -8.62 -10.67
C HIS A 68 -19.51 -7.85 -10.04
N GLY A 69 -19.24 -6.66 -9.51
CA GLY A 69 -20.29 -5.80 -8.97
C GLY A 69 -19.75 -4.47 -8.47
N SER A 70 -20.68 -3.64 -8.03
CA SER A 70 -20.38 -2.33 -7.46
C SER A 70 -21.38 -1.87 -6.41
N VAL A 71 -20.92 -1.04 -5.49
CA VAL A 71 -21.76 -0.30 -4.55
C VAL A 71 -21.58 1.19 -4.78
N LEU A 72 -22.69 1.92 -4.74
CA LEU A 72 -22.69 3.37 -4.73
C LEU A 72 -23.02 3.83 -3.31
N VAL A 73 -22.09 4.57 -2.71
CA VAL A 73 -22.21 5.12 -1.35
C VAL A 73 -22.40 6.62 -1.44
N ARG A 74 -23.42 7.12 -0.75
CA ARG A 74 -23.68 8.56 -0.66
C ARG A 74 -23.23 9.10 0.69
N HIS A 75 -22.37 10.10 0.66
CA HIS A 75 -21.91 10.87 1.81
C HIS A 75 -22.10 12.37 1.55
N GLY A 76 -22.95 13.02 2.33
CA GLY A 76 -23.40 14.38 2.07
C GLY A 76 -24.07 14.52 0.69
N SER A 77 -23.48 15.35 -0.17
CA SER A 77 -23.89 15.56 -1.57
C SER A 77 -23.11 14.72 -2.58
N LYS A 78 -22.09 13.95 -2.14
CA LYS A 78 -21.23 13.16 -3.01
C LYS A 78 -21.73 11.71 -3.11
N ASN A 79 -21.57 11.13 -4.30
CA ASN A 79 -21.75 9.70 -4.54
C ASN A 79 -20.41 9.12 -4.97
N GLU A 80 -20.00 8.04 -4.32
CA GLU A 80 -18.74 7.35 -4.59
C GLU A 80 -19.03 5.90 -4.97
N LEU A 81 -18.47 5.48 -6.10
CA LEU A 81 -18.60 4.13 -6.62
C LEU A 81 -17.41 3.30 -6.16
N TYR A 82 -17.69 2.11 -5.64
CA TYR A 82 -16.70 1.12 -5.24
C TYR A 82 -17.04 -0.20 -5.94
N THR A 83 -16.08 -0.78 -6.64
CA THR A 83 -16.25 -1.99 -7.47
C THR A 83 -15.48 -3.16 -6.88
N TRP A 84 -15.89 -4.39 -7.16
CA TRP A 84 -15.09 -5.57 -6.80
C TRP A 84 -15.08 -6.62 -7.92
N GLY A 85 -14.08 -7.48 -7.90
CA GLY A 85 -13.88 -8.55 -8.88
C GLY A 85 -13.50 -8.07 -10.27
N GLY A 86 -13.49 -9.02 -11.21
CA GLY A 86 -13.12 -8.77 -12.60
C GLY A 86 -11.68 -8.28 -12.80
N THR A 87 -11.39 -7.81 -14.02
CA THR A 87 -10.07 -7.30 -14.40
C THR A 87 -9.75 -5.92 -13.83
N ALA A 88 -10.76 -5.12 -13.47
CA ALA A 88 -10.53 -3.81 -12.87
C ALA A 88 -10.08 -3.91 -11.39
N CYS A 89 -10.50 -4.98 -10.70
CA CYS A 89 -10.22 -5.22 -9.30
C CYS A 89 -9.87 -6.70 -9.01
N PRO A 90 -8.76 -7.22 -9.57
CA PRO A 90 -8.46 -8.65 -9.55
C PRO A 90 -8.20 -9.22 -8.15
N ALA A 91 -7.61 -8.41 -7.26
CA ALA A 91 -7.35 -8.77 -5.86
C ALA A 91 -8.56 -8.55 -4.93
N SER A 92 -9.59 -7.83 -5.40
CA SER A 92 -10.73 -7.43 -4.59
C SER A 92 -11.86 -8.44 -4.74
N LYS A 93 -11.89 -9.44 -3.86
CA LYS A 93 -12.91 -10.50 -3.89
C LYS A 93 -13.72 -10.45 -2.61
N LEU A 94 -15.00 -10.09 -2.74
CA LEU A 94 -15.94 -10.18 -1.63
C LEU A 94 -16.39 -11.63 -1.48
N THR A 95 -16.47 -12.09 -0.24
CA THR A 95 -17.05 -13.40 0.09
C THR A 95 -18.58 -13.33 0.06
N ASP A 96 -19.25 -14.48 -0.05
CA ASP A 96 -20.72 -14.53 -0.01
C ASP A 96 -21.28 -13.94 1.30
N VAL A 97 -20.57 -14.12 2.41
CA VAL A 97 -20.91 -13.52 3.71
C VAL A 97 -20.87 -11.99 3.65
N GLN A 98 -19.83 -11.43 3.02
CA GLN A 98 -19.71 -9.98 2.83
C GLN A 98 -20.78 -9.45 1.87
N ILE A 99 -21.09 -10.20 0.80
CA ILE A 99 -22.17 -9.84 -0.13
C ILE A 99 -23.52 -9.81 0.61
N GLY A 100 -23.85 -10.84 1.39
CA GLY A 100 -25.09 -10.86 2.18
C GLY A 100 -25.15 -9.74 3.23
N ALA A 101 -24.01 -9.33 3.79
CA ALA A 101 -23.93 -8.17 4.68
C ALA A 101 -24.18 -6.84 3.94
N LEU A 102 -23.69 -6.69 2.71
CA LEU A 102 -24.00 -5.52 1.87
C LEU A 102 -25.50 -5.45 1.53
N GLU A 103 -26.10 -6.57 1.13
CA GLU A 103 -27.54 -6.65 0.87
C GLU A 103 -28.35 -6.27 2.11
N SER A 104 -28.00 -6.83 3.27
CA SER A 104 -28.63 -6.50 4.54
C SER A 104 -28.50 -5.02 4.91
N ALA A 105 -27.32 -4.43 4.70
CA ALA A 105 -27.07 -3.01 4.91
C ALA A 105 -27.88 -2.13 3.93
N PHE A 106 -28.05 -2.56 2.68
CA PHE A 106 -28.86 -1.86 1.69
C PHE A 106 -30.35 -1.92 2.00
N HIS A 107 -30.85 -3.06 2.47
CA HIS A 107 -32.22 -3.19 2.96
C HIS A 107 -32.46 -2.27 4.18
N ASN A 108 -31.48 -2.17 5.07
CA ASN A 108 -31.54 -1.33 6.28
C ASN A 108 -30.84 0.04 6.12
N ARG A 109 -30.69 0.54 4.88
CA ARG A 109 -29.87 1.73 4.55
C ARG A 109 -30.29 3.03 5.23
N THR A 110 -31.50 3.10 5.77
CA THR A 110 -31.99 4.25 6.56
C THR A 110 -31.48 4.26 7.99
N ARG A 111 -30.99 3.13 8.50
CA ARG A 111 -30.45 2.96 9.87
C ARG A 111 -29.01 2.44 9.90
N THR A 112 -28.45 2.12 8.73
CA THR A 112 -27.11 1.56 8.59
C THR A 112 -26.26 2.51 7.76
N LEU A 113 -25.06 2.80 8.25
CA LEU A 113 -23.99 3.45 7.50
C LEU A 113 -22.95 2.41 7.12
N ILE A 114 -22.33 2.61 5.96
CA ILE A 114 -21.19 1.84 5.47
C ILE A 114 -19.96 2.75 5.42
N THR A 115 -18.83 2.25 5.92
CA THR A 115 -17.51 2.85 5.73
C THR A 115 -16.70 1.93 4.82
N PRO A 116 -16.52 2.28 3.53
CA PRO A 116 -15.79 1.44 2.59
C PRO A 116 -14.29 1.39 2.92
N ARG A 117 -13.66 0.24 2.72
CA ARG A 117 -12.20 0.10 2.62
C ARG A 117 -11.86 -0.22 1.17
N TYR A 118 -10.96 0.54 0.58
CA TYR A 118 -10.67 0.42 -0.83
C TYR A 118 -9.18 0.51 -1.16
N LYS A 119 -8.84 0.01 -2.35
CA LYS A 119 -7.55 0.23 -2.99
C LYS A 119 -7.77 0.82 -4.37
N PRO A 120 -6.81 1.57 -4.92
CA PRO A 120 -6.85 1.90 -6.34
C PRO A 120 -6.81 0.61 -7.18
N GLY A 121 -7.65 0.56 -8.21
CA GLY A 121 -7.67 -0.55 -9.18
C GLY A 121 -6.63 -0.37 -10.29
N ASP A 122 -6.52 -1.41 -11.13
CA ASP A 122 -5.63 -1.41 -12.29
C ASP A 122 -6.14 -0.49 -13.41
N VAL A 123 -7.45 -0.22 -13.41
CA VAL A 123 -8.10 0.77 -14.27
C VAL A 123 -8.12 2.12 -13.56
N LYS A 124 -7.82 3.18 -14.31
CA LYS A 124 -7.75 4.55 -13.79
C LYS A 124 -9.03 4.95 -13.05
N ASP A 125 -8.87 5.58 -11.89
CA ASP A 125 -9.94 6.11 -11.04
C ASP A 125 -10.90 5.04 -10.46
N THR A 126 -10.61 3.75 -10.65
CA THR A 126 -11.37 2.66 -10.05
C THR A 126 -11.02 2.51 -8.57
N ARG A 127 -12.05 2.47 -7.71
CA ARG A 127 -11.90 2.14 -6.29
C ARG A 127 -12.33 0.71 -6.06
N CYS A 128 -11.38 -0.16 -5.79
CA CYS A 128 -11.61 -1.57 -5.51
C CYS A 128 -12.02 -1.77 -4.05
N LEU A 129 -13.26 -2.20 -3.83
CA LEU A 129 -13.81 -2.48 -2.50
C LEU A 129 -13.19 -3.76 -1.93
N VAL A 130 -12.24 -3.59 -1.02
CA VAL A 130 -11.51 -4.70 -0.38
C VAL A 130 -12.11 -5.09 0.98
N GLY A 131 -12.95 -4.22 1.54
CA GLY A 131 -13.66 -4.46 2.78
C GLY A 131 -14.60 -3.32 3.11
N PHE A 132 -15.33 -3.44 4.21
CA PHE A 132 -16.20 -2.38 4.70
C PHE A 132 -16.55 -2.62 6.17
N GLU A 133 -16.93 -1.54 6.84
CA GLU A 133 -17.49 -1.57 8.19
C GLU A 133 -18.95 -1.13 8.12
N LEU A 134 -19.79 -1.74 8.95
CA LEU A 134 -21.19 -1.36 9.11
C LEU A 134 -21.40 -0.80 10.51
N SER A 135 -22.10 0.33 10.60
CA SER A 135 -22.46 0.95 11.88
C SER A 135 -23.90 1.42 11.87
N GLY A 136 -24.49 1.57 13.06
CA GLY A 136 -25.76 2.27 13.21
C GLY A 136 -25.62 3.74 12.81
N GLY A 137 -26.67 4.34 12.27
CA GLY A 137 -26.73 5.77 11.97
C GLY A 137 -28.13 6.29 11.82
#